data_AF-Q0VD51-F1
#
_entry.id   AF-Q0VD51-F1
#
_cell.length_a   1.000
_cell.length_b   1.000
_cell.length_c   1.000
_cell.angle_alpha   90.00
_cell.angle_beta   90.00
_cell.angle_gamma   90.00
#
_symmetry.space_group_name_H-M   'P 1'
#
loop_
_entity.id
_entity.type
_entity.pdbx_description
1 polymer ?
#
loop_
_entity_poly.entity_id
_entity_poly.type
_entity_poly.pdbx_seq_one_letter_code
_entity_poly.pdbx_strand_id
1 'polypeptide(L)'
;MLLSIGMLMLSATQVYTILTVQLFAFLNLLPVEADILAYNFENASQTFDDLPARFGYRLPAEGLKGFLINSKPENACEPIVPPPVRDNSSGTFIVLIRRLDCNFDEKVLNAQRAGYKAAIVHNVDSDDLISMGSNDIEVLKKIDIPSVFIGESSANSLKDEFTYEKGGHIILVPEFSLPLEYYLIPFLIIVGICLILIVIFMITKFVQDRHRARRNRLRKDQLKKLPVHKFKKGDEYDVCAICLDEYEDGDKLRILPCSHAYHCKCVDPWLTKTKKTCPVCKQKVVPSQGDSDSDTDSSQEENEVSEHTPLLRPLASASTQSFGALSESRSHQNMTESSDYEEDDNDTDSSDAENEINEHSVVVQLQPNGERDYNIANTV
;
A
#
# COMPACT_ATOMS: atom_id res chain seq x y z
N MET A 1 24.36 -16.49 -5.36
CA MET A 1 23.64 -15.49 -6.18
C MET A 1 22.51 -16.05 -7.04
N LEU A 2 22.65 -17.22 -7.67
CA LEU A 2 21.56 -17.85 -8.45
C LEU A 2 20.25 -18.01 -7.65
N LEU A 3 20.33 -18.29 -6.34
CA LEU A 3 19.14 -18.29 -5.47
C LEU A 3 18.46 -16.92 -5.35
N SER A 4 19.20 -15.82 -5.30
CA SER A 4 18.62 -14.47 -5.14
C SER A 4 17.92 -13.99 -6.41
N ILE A 5 18.52 -14.24 -7.58
CA ILE A 5 17.89 -13.95 -8.88
C ILE A 5 16.69 -14.87 -9.09
N GLY A 6 16.80 -16.15 -8.73
CA GLY A 6 15.70 -17.11 -8.77
C GLY A 6 14.52 -16.67 -7.91
N MET A 7 14.77 -16.19 -6.69
CA MET A 7 13.73 -15.65 -5.79
C MET A 7 13.07 -14.36 -6.34
N LEU A 8 13.84 -13.48 -6.99
CA LEU A 8 13.31 -12.29 -7.67
C LEU A 8 12.45 -12.62 -8.90
N MET A 9 12.83 -13.63 -9.68
CA MET A 9 12.04 -14.07 -10.83
C MET A 9 10.79 -14.84 -10.40
N LEU A 10 10.89 -15.62 -9.30
CA LEU A 10 9.72 -16.24 -8.68
C LEU A 10 8.75 -15.16 -8.16
N SER A 11 9.24 -14.08 -7.55
CA SER A 11 8.35 -13.02 -7.07
C SER A 11 7.67 -12.28 -8.22
N ALA A 12 8.39 -11.98 -9.30
CA ALA A 12 7.81 -11.32 -10.48
C ALA A 12 6.72 -12.17 -11.16
N THR A 13 6.94 -13.48 -11.31
CA THR A 13 5.94 -14.38 -11.90
C THR A 13 4.73 -14.57 -10.99
N GLN A 14 4.92 -14.68 -9.67
CA GLN A 14 3.81 -14.73 -8.72
C GLN A 14 2.97 -13.44 -8.77
N VAL A 15 3.62 -12.27 -8.81
CA VAL A 15 2.93 -10.97 -8.96
C VAL A 15 2.12 -10.91 -10.25
N TYR A 16 2.69 -11.35 -11.38
CA TYR A 16 1.96 -11.39 -12.66
C TYR A 16 0.74 -12.32 -12.58
N THR A 17 0.88 -13.52 -12.01
CA THR A 17 -0.25 -14.46 -11.88
C THR A 17 -1.37 -13.90 -11.01
N ILE A 18 -1.03 -13.29 -9.87
CA ILE A 18 -2.00 -12.64 -8.98
C ILE A 18 -2.73 -11.52 -9.73
N LEU A 19 -1.99 -10.69 -10.48
CA LEU A 19 -2.56 -9.59 -11.27
C LEU A 19 -3.53 -10.11 -12.33
N THR A 20 -3.18 -11.18 -13.05
CA THR A 20 -4.05 -11.77 -14.07
C THR A 20 -5.29 -12.42 -13.48
N VAL A 21 -5.18 -13.11 -12.35
CA VAL A 21 -6.31 -13.72 -11.65
C VAL A 21 -7.26 -12.65 -11.12
N GLN A 22 -6.72 -11.56 -10.57
CA GLN A 22 -7.52 -10.44 -10.08
C GLN A 22 -8.17 -9.66 -11.22
N LEU A 23 -7.48 -9.41 -12.33
CA LEU A 23 -8.06 -8.80 -13.52
C LEU A 23 -9.16 -9.68 -14.11
N PHE A 24 -8.95 -10.99 -14.16
CA PHE A 24 -9.97 -11.93 -14.63
C PHE A 24 -11.17 -11.98 -13.69
N ALA A 25 -10.97 -12.03 -12.37
CA ALA A 25 -12.04 -11.92 -11.39
C ALA A 25 -12.82 -10.59 -11.54
N PHE A 26 -12.11 -9.49 -11.80
CA PHE A 26 -12.70 -8.17 -12.02
C PHE A 26 -13.57 -8.12 -13.28
N LEU A 27 -13.09 -8.69 -14.40
CA LEU A 27 -13.84 -8.74 -15.66
C LEU A 27 -15.08 -9.65 -15.60
N ASN A 28 -15.07 -10.67 -14.72
CA ASN A 28 -16.20 -11.58 -14.55
C ASN A 28 -17.25 -11.10 -13.55
N LEU A 29 -17.06 -9.93 -12.93
CA LEU A 29 -17.98 -9.36 -11.94
C LEU A 29 -18.79 -8.20 -12.53
N LEU A 30 -19.14 -8.29 -13.82
CA LEU A 30 -20.07 -7.34 -14.43
C LEU A 30 -21.43 -7.40 -13.70
N PRO A 31 -22.01 -6.25 -13.33
CA PRO A 31 -23.33 -6.22 -12.73
C PRO A 31 -24.34 -6.77 -13.74
N VAL A 32 -25.08 -7.79 -13.33
CA VAL A 32 -26.25 -8.25 -14.08
C VAL A 32 -27.39 -7.32 -13.66
N GLU A 33 -27.75 -6.38 -14.54
CA GLU A 33 -28.95 -5.55 -14.42
C GLU A 33 -30.20 -6.44 -14.51
N ALA A 34 -31.04 -6.42 -13.47
CA ALA A 34 -32.48 -6.69 -13.49
C ALA A 34 -33.02 -6.66 -12.06
N ASP A 35 -34.01 -5.82 -11.77
CA ASP A 35 -34.53 -5.68 -10.40
C ASP A 35 -36.01 -6.06 -10.22
N ILE A 36 -36.78 -6.20 -11.30
CA ILE A 36 -38.07 -6.92 -11.29
C ILE A 36 -38.09 -8.00 -12.36
N LEU A 37 -38.39 -9.23 -11.94
CA LEU A 37 -38.62 -10.36 -12.85
C LEU A 37 -40.09 -10.72 -12.88
N ALA A 38 -40.74 -10.52 -14.01
CA ALA A 38 -42.15 -10.78 -14.21
C ALA A 38 -42.37 -12.04 -15.05
N TYR A 39 -43.35 -12.86 -14.65
CA TYR A 39 -43.73 -14.09 -15.34
C TYR A 39 -45.23 -14.08 -15.60
N ASN A 40 -45.62 -14.36 -16.84
CA ASN A 40 -47.02 -14.55 -17.19
C ASN A 40 -47.43 -16.04 -17.07
N PHE A 41 -48.69 -16.34 -17.36
CA PHE A 41 -49.21 -17.72 -17.32
C PHE A 41 -48.65 -18.61 -18.45
N GLU A 42 -48.23 -18.02 -19.56
CA GLU A 42 -47.63 -18.72 -20.70
C GLU A 42 -46.12 -19.01 -20.50
N ASN A 43 -45.60 -18.77 -19.28
CA ASN A 43 -44.17 -18.85 -18.94
C ASN A 43 -43.28 -17.88 -19.73
N ALA A 44 -43.84 -16.85 -20.36
CA ALA A 44 -43.04 -15.73 -20.83
C ALA A 44 -42.56 -14.93 -19.62
N SER A 45 -41.28 -14.62 -19.62
CA SER A 45 -40.64 -13.82 -18.58
C SER A 45 -40.09 -12.53 -19.16
N GLN A 46 -40.27 -11.43 -18.44
CA GLN A 46 -39.68 -10.14 -18.78
C GLN A 46 -39.01 -9.54 -17.55
N THR A 47 -37.89 -8.86 -17.75
CA THR A 47 -37.17 -8.14 -16.71
C THR A 47 -37.40 -6.64 -16.85
N PHE A 48 -37.47 -5.94 -15.73
CA PHE A 48 -37.62 -4.49 -15.67
C PHE A 48 -36.61 -3.90 -14.70
N ASP A 49 -36.05 -2.77 -15.08
CA ASP A 49 -35.19 -1.98 -14.21
C ASP A 49 -36.04 -1.31 -13.15
N ASP A 50 -35.54 -1.31 -11.91
CA ASP A 50 -36.15 -0.59 -10.81
C ASP A 50 -35.10 0.18 -10.01
N LEU A 51 -35.58 0.96 -9.04
CA LEU A 51 -34.73 1.65 -8.09
C LEU A 51 -35.33 1.48 -6.69
N PRO A 52 -34.64 0.83 -5.73
CA PRO A 52 -35.15 0.62 -4.40
C PRO A 52 -35.34 1.94 -3.64
N ALA A 53 -36.38 1.99 -2.81
CA ALA A 53 -36.63 3.13 -1.94
C ALA A 53 -35.51 3.33 -0.91
N ARG A 54 -35.26 4.59 -0.51
CA ARG A 54 -34.32 4.93 0.57
C ARG A 54 -34.89 4.67 1.97
N PHE A 55 -36.06 4.05 2.05
CA PHE A 55 -36.79 3.77 3.28
C PHE A 55 -37.53 2.43 3.18
N GLY A 56 -38.08 1.99 4.31
CA GLY A 56 -38.77 0.72 4.42
C GLY A 56 -37.81 -0.43 4.74
N TYR A 57 -38.33 -1.65 4.59
CA TYR A 57 -37.56 -2.86 4.84
C TYR A 57 -36.81 -3.31 3.58
N ARG A 58 -35.63 -3.92 3.75
CA ARG A 58 -34.85 -4.45 2.63
C ARG A 58 -35.52 -5.70 2.05
N LEU A 59 -35.42 -5.88 0.74
CA LEU A 59 -35.83 -7.14 0.13
C LEU A 59 -35.04 -8.31 0.74
N PRO A 60 -35.68 -9.47 0.96
CA PRO A 60 -34.97 -10.66 1.42
C PRO A 60 -33.98 -11.14 0.36
N ALA A 61 -32.93 -11.85 0.77
CA ALA A 61 -31.83 -12.25 -0.12
C ALA A 61 -32.28 -13.16 -1.27
N GLU A 62 -33.31 -13.97 -1.03
CA GLU A 62 -33.97 -14.83 -2.01
C GLU A 62 -34.93 -14.11 -2.96
N GLY A 63 -35.17 -12.81 -2.75
CA GLY A 63 -36.18 -12.03 -3.44
C GLY A 63 -37.60 -12.23 -2.91
N LEU A 64 -38.50 -11.31 -3.25
CA LEU A 64 -39.90 -11.33 -2.82
C LEU A 64 -40.82 -11.62 -3.99
N LYS A 65 -41.36 -12.85 -4.02
CA LYS A 65 -42.35 -13.28 -5.01
C LYS A 65 -43.76 -12.89 -4.60
N GLY A 66 -44.53 -12.28 -5.51
CA GLY A 66 -45.93 -11.94 -5.26
C GLY A 66 -46.76 -11.73 -6.52
N PHE A 67 -48.07 -11.65 -6.34
CA PHE A 67 -49.02 -11.30 -7.39
C PHE A 67 -49.16 -9.79 -7.50
N LEU A 68 -49.12 -9.27 -8.72
CA LEU A 68 -49.20 -7.83 -8.97
C LEU A 68 -50.67 -7.36 -9.05
N ILE A 69 -51.01 -6.31 -8.31
CA ILE A 69 -52.33 -5.69 -8.32
C ILE A 69 -52.19 -4.18 -8.49
N ASN A 70 -52.98 -3.58 -9.37
CA ASN A 70 -53.07 -2.13 -9.50
C ASN A 70 -53.77 -1.51 -8.28
N SER A 71 -53.18 -0.44 -7.75
CA SER A 71 -53.75 0.32 -6.65
C SER A 71 -55.10 0.95 -7.02
N LYS A 72 -56.01 1.01 -6.04
CA LYS A 72 -57.27 1.75 -6.12
C LYS A 72 -57.47 2.53 -4.81
N PRO A 73 -57.40 3.88 -4.83
CA PRO A 73 -57.10 4.75 -5.97
C PRO A 73 -55.68 4.54 -6.51
N GLU A 74 -55.46 4.85 -7.80
CA GLU A 74 -54.18 4.57 -8.48
C GLU A 74 -52.99 5.26 -7.81
N ASN A 75 -53.19 6.45 -7.26
CA ASN A 75 -52.14 7.23 -6.63
C ASN A 75 -51.88 6.85 -5.16
N ALA A 76 -52.72 6.04 -4.52
CA ALA A 76 -52.59 5.61 -3.12
C ALA A 76 -52.40 6.73 -2.08
N CYS A 77 -52.87 7.95 -2.36
CA CYS A 77 -52.81 9.05 -1.38
C CYS A 77 -53.87 8.91 -0.27
N GLU A 78 -54.92 8.15 -0.56
CA GLU A 78 -55.94 7.74 0.41
C GLU A 78 -55.83 6.23 0.69
N PRO A 79 -56.47 5.72 1.77
CA PRO A 79 -56.51 4.29 2.03
C PRO A 79 -56.98 3.49 0.80
N ILE A 80 -56.15 2.53 0.39
CA ILE A 80 -56.38 1.75 -0.82
C ILE A 80 -57.16 0.46 -0.55
N VAL A 81 -57.75 -0.11 -1.60
CA VAL A 81 -58.45 -1.39 -1.54
C VAL A 81 -57.46 -2.51 -1.13
N PRO A 82 -57.80 -3.32 -0.08
CA PRO A 82 -56.94 -4.41 0.37
C PRO A 82 -56.82 -5.53 -0.69
N PRO A 83 -55.77 -6.35 -0.63
CA PRO A 83 -55.60 -7.47 -1.55
C PRO A 83 -56.70 -8.52 -1.36
N PRO A 84 -57.02 -9.32 -2.40
CA PRO A 84 -57.99 -10.40 -2.30
C PRO A 84 -57.63 -11.40 -1.20
N VAL A 85 -58.57 -11.67 -0.29
CA VAL A 85 -58.42 -12.73 0.72
C VAL A 85 -58.49 -14.09 0.03
N ARG A 86 -57.54 -14.97 0.33
CA ARG A 86 -57.56 -16.37 -0.12
C ARG A 86 -57.78 -17.27 1.09
N ASP A 87 -58.76 -18.17 0.98
CA ASP A 87 -59.22 -18.98 2.12
C ASP A 87 -58.19 -19.99 2.66
N ASN A 88 -57.11 -20.30 1.94
CA ASN A 88 -56.10 -21.29 2.38
C ASN A 88 -54.66 -21.03 1.90
N SER A 89 -54.39 -19.88 1.31
CA SER A 89 -53.05 -19.57 0.81
C SER A 89 -52.77 -18.11 1.07
N SER A 90 -51.80 -17.81 1.93
CA SER A 90 -51.23 -16.47 2.09
C SER A 90 -50.51 -16.08 0.80
N GLY A 91 -51.28 -15.76 -0.25
CA GLY A 91 -50.76 -15.18 -1.46
C GLY A 91 -50.09 -13.87 -1.07
N THR A 92 -48.81 -13.75 -1.39
CA THR A 92 -48.11 -12.48 -1.25
C THR A 92 -48.58 -11.57 -2.38
N PHE A 93 -49.10 -10.39 -2.05
CA PHE A 93 -49.58 -9.41 -3.02
C PHE A 93 -48.69 -8.18 -2.99
N ILE A 94 -48.38 -7.68 -4.18
CA ILE A 94 -47.55 -6.51 -4.42
C ILE A 94 -48.40 -5.51 -5.18
N VAL A 95 -48.46 -4.27 -4.68
CA VAL A 95 -49.30 -3.23 -5.29
C VAL A 95 -48.50 -2.37 -6.26
N LEU A 96 -49.07 -2.05 -7.40
CA LEU A 96 -48.56 -1.07 -8.37
C LEU A 96 -49.27 0.27 -8.19
N ILE A 97 -48.51 1.33 -7.90
CA ILE A 97 -49.00 2.65 -7.52
C ILE A 97 -48.48 3.70 -8.52
N ARG A 98 -49.34 4.62 -8.94
CA ARG A 98 -48.98 5.76 -9.77
C ARG A 98 -48.27 6.84 -8.94
N ARG A 99 -47.18 7.40 -9.46
CA ARG A 99 -46.52 8.60 -8.91
C ARG A 99 -47.46 9.83 -8.93
N LEU A 100 -47.03 10.90 -8.25
CA LEU A 100 -47.65 12.23 -8.14
C LEU A 100 -48.70 12.32 -7.02
N ASP A 101 -49.29 13.51 -6.84
CA ASP A 101 -50.35 13.87 -5.90
C ASP A 101 -49.97 13.88 -4.40
N CYS A 102 -49.14 12.95 -3.94
CA CYS A 102 -48.66 12.86 -2.56
C CYS A 102 -47.24 12.27 -2.49
N ASN A 103 -46.65 12.31 -1.30
CA ASN A 103 -45.30 11.83 -1.05
C ASN A 103 -45.19 10.30 -1.14
N PHE A 104 -44.00 9.79 -1.44
CA PHE A 104 -43.77 8.36 -1.66
C PHE A 104 -43.97 7.52 -0.40
N ASP A 105 -43.55 8.03 0.76
CA ASP A 105 -43.76 7.37 2.06
C ASP A 105 -45.24 7.20 2.39
N GLU A 106 -46.07 8.21 2.13
CA GLU A 106 -47.52 8.14 2.34
C GLU A 106 -48.16 7.04 1.48
N LYS A 107 -47.78 6.95 0.20
CA LYS A 107 -48.24 5.89 -0.72
C LYS A 107 -47.91 4.50 -0.18
N VAL A 108 -46.66 4.29 0.21
CA VAL A 108 -46.17 2.99 0.69
C VAL A 108 -46.79 2.67 2.05
N LEU A 109 -47.00 3.66 2.92
CA LEU A 109 -47.68 3.46 4.20
C LEU A 109 -49.15 3.04 4.01
N ASN A 110 -49.86 3.65 3.07
CA ASN A 110 -51.24 3.25 2.75
C ASN A 110 -51.30 1.84 2.16
N ALA A 111 -50.34 1.47 1.31
CA ALA A 111 -50.19 0.10 0.81
C ALA A 111 -49.96 -0.92 1.94
N GLN A 112 -49.06 -0.61 2.87
CA GLN A 112 -48.80 -1.46 4.03
C GLN A 112 -50.05 -1.62 4.90
N ARG A 113 -50.74 -0.51 5.20
CA ARG A 113 -51.99 -0.52 6.00
C ARG A 113 -53.08 -1.36 5.34
N ALA A 114 -53.14 -1.38 4.02
CA ALA A 114 -54.07 -2.21 3.27
C ALA A 114 -53.68 -3.70 3.25
N GLY A 115 -52.48 -4.07 3.73
CA GLY A 115 -52.04 -5.45 3.87
C GLY A 115 -51.19 -5.98 2.71
N TYR A 116 -50.73 -5.12 1.80
CA TYR A 116 -49.74 -5.50 0.78
C TYR A 116 -48.38 -5.77 1.41
N LYS A 117 -47.60 -6.65 0.76
CA LYS A 117 -46.27 -7.05 1.24
C LYS A 117 -45.12 -6.30 0.60
N ALA A 118 -45.36 -5.65 -0.54
CA ALA A 118 -44.46 -4.69 -1.15
C ALA A 118 -45.26 -3.72 -2.02
N ALA A 119 -44.62 -2.60 -2.37
CA ALA A 119 -45.19 -1.61 -3.26
C ALA A 119 -44.21 -1.27 -4.40
N ILE A 120 -44.71 -1.24 -5.63
CA ILE A 120 -44.02 -0.72 -6.80
C ILE A 120 -44.65 0.61 -7.13
N VAL A 121 -43.87 1.68 -7.12
CA VAL A 121 -44.33 3.00 -7.57
C VAL A 121 -43.79 3.24 -8.96
N HIS A 122 -44.63 3.69 -9.89
CA HIS A 122 -44.18 3.94 -11.25
C HIS A 122 -44.24 5.43 -11.61
N ASN A 123 -43.32 5.85 -12.45
CA ASN A 123 -43.28 7.18 -13.00
C ASN A 123 -44.47 7.45 -13.95
N VAL A 124 -44.65 8.72 -14.30
CA VAL A 124 -45.72 9.21 -15.18
C VAL A 124 -45.08 10.09 -16.24
N ASP A 125 -45.42 9.86 -17.52
CA ASP A 125 -44.90 10.55 -18.69
C ASP A 125 -43.35 10.52 -18.83
N SER A 126 -42.69 9.53 -18.23
CA SER A 126 -41.22 9.38 -18.22
C SER A 126 -40.80 7.98 -17.77
N ASP A 127 -39.66 7.51 -18.28
CA ASP A 127 -39.02 6.25 -17.87
C ASP A 127 -37.85 6.46 -16.90
N ASP A 128 -37.58 7.70 -16.49
CA ASP A 128 -36.50 8.00 -15.55
C ASP A 128 -36.79 7.40 -14.17
N LEU A 129 -35.81 6.72 -13.59
CA LEU A 129 -35.91 6.17 -12.24
C LEU A 129 -35.61 7.24 -11.19
N ILE A 130 -36.52 7.40 -10.22
CA ILE A 130 -36.45 8.45 -9.21
C ILE A 130 -36.30 7.84 -7.82
N SER A 131 -35.31 8.34 -7.08
CA SER A 131 -35.06 7.88 -5.71
C SER A 131 -36.20 8.28 -4.79
N MET A 132 -36.93 7.28 -4.28
CA MET A 132 -38.00 7.50 -3.31
C MET A 132 -37.42 7.73 -1.92
N GLY A 133 -37.50 8.97 -1.45
CA GLY A 133 -37.16 9.38 -0.08
C GLY A 133 -38.35 10.02 0.63
N SER A 134 -38.16 10.33 1.91
CA SER A 134 -39.08 11.16 2.69
C SER A 134 -38.30 12.02 3.68
N ASN A 135 -38.91 13.16 4.04
CA ASN A 135 -38.42 14.07 5.08
C ASN A 135 -39.06 13.77 6.45
N ASP A 136 -40.11 12.96 6.52
CA ASP A 136 -40.84 12.64 7.76
C ASP A 136 -40.32 11.35 8.39
N ILE A 137 -39.39 11.52 9.34
CA ILE A 137 -38.75 10.41 10.06
C ILE A 137 -39.77 9.59 10.87
N GLU A 138 -40.85 10.19 11.36
CA GLU A 138 -41.86 9.47 12.15
C GLU A 138 -42.72 8.56 11.28
N VAL A 139 -43.00 8.98 10.05
CA VAL A 139 -43.67 8.16 9.04
C VAL A 139 -42.75 7.02 8.60
N LEU A 140 -41.48 7.31 8.30
CA LEU A 140 -40.53 6.29 7.84
C LEU A 140 -40.36 5.13 8.82
N LYS A 141 -40.34 5.41 10.12
CA LYS A 141 -40.23 4.38 11.18
C LYS A 141 -41.43 3.42 11.23
N LYS A 142 -42.54 3.76 10.59
CA LYS A 142 -43.76 2.93 10.55
C LYS A 142 -43.82 2.06 9.28
N ILE A 143 -42.94 2.27 8.32
CA ILE A 143 -42.93 1.54 7.04
C ILE A 143 -41.98 0.35 7.16
N ASP A 144 -42.54 -0.84 7.08
CA ASP A 144 -41.88 -2.15 7.22
C ASP A 144 -42.00 -3.02 5.96
N ILE A 145 -42.59 -2.50 4.87
CA ILE A 145 -42.61 -3.20 3.57
C ILE A 145 -41.53 -2.65 2.63
N PRO A 146 -40.92 -3.50 1.78
CA PRO A 146 -40.05 -3.04 0.71
C PRO A 146 -40.86 -2.29 -0.35
N SER A 147 -40.21 -1.30 -0.97
CA SER A 147 -40.76 -0.61 -2.13
C SER A 147 -39.69 -0.23 -3.14
N VAL A 148 -40.07 -0.24 -4.41
CA VAL A 148 -39.20 0.03 -5.56
C VAL A 148 -39.88 0.98 -6.53
N PHE A 149 -39.09 1.70 -7.33
CA PHE A 149 -39.56 2.67 -8.31
C PHE A 149 -39.24 2.21 -9.73
N ILE A 150 -40.19 2.34 -10.67
CA ILE A 150 -40.00 1.95 -12.08
C ILE A 150 -40.43 3.05 -13.08
N GLY A 151 -39.97 2.93 -14.33
CA GLY A 151 -40.41 3.75 -15.45
C GLY A 151 -41.88 3.51 -15.85
N GLU A 152 -42.44 4.42 -16.64
CA GLU A 152 -43.82 4.36 -17.11
C GLU A 152 -44.06 3.19 -18.09
N SER A 153 -43.16 3.01 -19.07
CA SER A 153 -43.27 1.95 -20.08
C SER A 153 -43.24 0.57 -19.41
N SER A 154 -42.31 0.36 -18.47
CA SER A 154 -42.24 -0.84 -17.62
C SER A 154 -43.54 -1.07 -16.86
N ALA A 155 -44.10 -0.02 -16.25
CA ALA A 155 -45.39 -0.12 -15.57
C ALA A 155 -46.53 -0.52 -16.50
N ASN A 156 -46.58 0.03 -17.71
CA ASN A 156 -47.61 -0.31 -18.70
C ASN A 156 -47.50 -1.77 -19.12
N SER A 157 -46.30 -2.27 -19.42
CA SER A 157 -46.07 -3.70 -19.69
C SER A 157 -46.52 -4.58 -18.52
N LEU A 158 -46.19 -4.21 -17.27
CA LEU A 158 -46.63 -4.92 -16.08
C LEU A 158 -48.16 -4.97 -15.93
N LYS A 159 -48.86 -3.87 -16.21
CA LYS A 159 -50.33 -3.80 -16.20
C LYS A 159 -50.96 -4.67 -17.29
N ASP A 160 -50.37 -4.64 -18.47
CA ASP A 160 -50.91 -5.23 -19.68
C ASP A 160 -50.67 -6.75 -19.76
N GLU A 161 -49.65 -7.28 -19.09
CA GLU A 161 -49.28 -8.70 -19.25
C GLU A 161 -49.15 -9.46 -17.93
N PHE A 162 -48.79 -8.79 -16.83
CA PHE A 162 -48.31 -9.46 -15.61
C PHE A 162 -49.19 -9.26 -14.37
N THR A 163 -50.41 -8.76 -14.54
CA THR A 163 -51.37 -8.59 -13.42
C THR A 163 -51.92 -9.93 -12.92
N TYR A 164 -52.33 -9.93 -11.65
CA TYR A 164 -52.90 -11.09 -10.96
C TYR A 164 -54.05 -11.75 -11.74
N GLU A 165 -54.94 -10.96 -12.33
CA GLU A 165 -56.10 -11.45 -13.10
C GLU A 165 -55.68 -12.21 -14.37
N LYS A 166 -54.50 -11.90 -14.91
CA LYS A 166 -53.88 -12.57 -16.07
C LYS A 166 -53.01 -13.76 -15.66
N GLY A 167 -52.99 -14.11 -14.36
CA GLY A 167 -52.14 -15.16 -13.81
C GLY A 167 -50.68 -14.77 -13.67
N GLY A 168 -50.35 -13.49 -13.85
CA GLY A 168 -48.99 -12.98 -13.73
C GLY A 168 -48.51 -12.95 -12.29
N HIS A 169 -47.23 -13.26 -12.10
CA HIS A 169 -46.53 -13.05 -10.83
C HIS A 169 -45.19 -12.37 -11.07
N ILE A 170 -44.75 -11.62 -10.08
CA ILE A 170 -43.48 -10.90 -10.12
C ILE A 170 -42.58 -11.34 -8.98
N ILE A 171 -41.29 -11.18 -9.16
CA ILE A 171 -40.26 -11.40 -8.16
C ILE A 171 -39.43 -10.13 -8.08
N LEU A 172 -39.47 -9.47 -6.93
CA LEU A 172 -38.58 -8.36 -6.62
C LEU A 172 -37.25 -8.96 -6.16
N VAL A 173 -36.19 -8.70 -6.91
CA VAL A 173 -34.86 -9.23 -6.59
C VAL A 173 -34.08 -8.12 -5.88
N PRO A 174 -33.40 -8.37 -4.76
CA PRO A 174 -32.53 -7.36 -4.18
C PRO A 174 -31.38 -7.05 -5.15
N GLU A 175 -31.12 -5.77 -5.39
CA GLU A 175 -29.90 -5.34 -6.08
C GLU A 175 -28.67 -5.92 -5.34
N PHE A 176 -28.00 -6.88 -5.99
CA PHE A 176 -26.62 -7.22 -5.64
C PHE A 176 -25.68 -6.41 -6.53
N SER A 177 -25.89 -5.10 -6.61
CA SER A 177 -24.88 -4.20 -7.16
C SER A 177 -23.76 -4.12 -6.12
N LEU A 178 -22.78 -5.02 -6.19
CA LEU A 178 -21.57 -4.87 -5.38
C LEU A 178 -21.02 -3.47 -5.67
N PRO A 179 -21.05 -2.52 -4.72
CA PRO A 179 -20.68 -1.15 -5.01
C PRO A 179 -19.28 -1.10 -5.61
N LEU A 180 -19.06 -0.20 -6.58
CA LEU A 180 -17.76 -0.07 -7.24
C LEU A 180 -16.60 0.04 -6.23
N GLU A 181 -16.89 0.63 -5.06
CA GLU A 181 -16.02 0.75 -3.89
C GLU A 181 -15.41 -0.59 -3.44
N TYR A 182 -16.18 -1.69 -3.43
CA TYR A 182 -15.66 -3.00 -3.05
C TYR A 182 -14.63 -3.54 -4.04
N TYR A 183 -14.70 -3.15 -5.31
CA TYR A 183 -13.66 -3.49 -6.29
C TYR A 183 -12.42 -2.59 -6.16
N LEU A 184 -12.57 -1.34 -5.67
CA LEU A 184 -11.45 -0.46 -5.41
C LEU A 184 -10.59 -0.95 -4.24
N ILE A 185 -11.17 -1.61 -3.23
CA ILE A 185 -10.41 -2.09 -2.06
C ILE A 185 -9.29 -3.09 -2.46
N PRO A 186 -9.56 -4.19 -3.19
CA PRO A 186 -8.51 -5.06 -3.71
C PRO A 186 -7.49 -4.34 -4.58
N PHE A 187 -7.94 -3.41 -5.44
CA PHE A 187 -7.04 -2.60 -6.28
C PHE A 187 -6.05 -1.78 -5.44
N LEU A 188 -6.54 -1.10 -4.39
CA LEU A 188 -5.71 -0.30 -3.49
C LEU A 188 -4.76 -1.17 -2.67
N ILE A 189 -5.17 -2.37 -2.25
CA ILE A 189 -4.31 -3.33 -1.55
C ILE A 189 -3.12 -3.73 -2.44
N ILE A 190 -3.36 -4.02 -3.73
CA ILE A 190 -2.29 -4.38 -4.69
C ILE A 190 -1.31 -3.21 -4.85
N VAL A 191 -1.82 -2.01 -5.09
CA VAL A 191 -1.00 -0.80 -5.24
C VAL A 191 -0.15 -0.57 -3.97
N GLY A 192 -0.74 -0.74 -2.78
CA GLY A 192 -0.04 -0.65 -1.50
C GLY A 192 1.10 -1.67 -1.36
N ILE A 193 0.86 -2.94 -1.72
CA ILE A 193 1.89 -3.99 -1.70
C ILE A 193 3.04 -3.64 -2.65
N CYS A 194 2.75 -3.18 -3.87
CA CYS A 194 3.77 -2.76 -4.83
C CYS A 194 4.66 -1.64 -4.27
N LEU A 195 4.06 -0.61 -3.65
CA LEU A 195 4.81 0.49 -3.03
C LEU A 195 5.69 0.00 -1.87
N ILE A 196 5.19 -0.91 -1.02
CA ILE A 196 5.97 -1.50 0.08
C ILE A 196 7.18 -2.27 -0.47
N LEU A 197 7.02 -3.06 -1.53
CA LEU A 197 8.13 -3.78 -2.16
C LEU A 197 9.17 -2.82 -2.75
N ILE A 198 8.75 -1.72 -3.37
CA ILE A 198 9.66 -0.68 -3.87
C ILE A 198 10.42 -0.03 -2.71
N VAL A 199 9.75 0.29 -1.60
CA VAL A 199 10.40 0.86 -0.41
C VAL A 199 11.40 -0.11 0.20
N ILE A 200 11.07 -1.39 0.33
CA ILE A 200 12.00 -2.43 0.81
C ILE A 200 13.21 -2.53 -0.13
N PHE A 201 12.99 -2.52 -1.44
CA PHE A 201 14.07 -2.53 -2.42
C PHE A 201 14.95 -1.26 -2.30
N MET A 202 14.36 -0.09 -2.08
CA MET A 202 15.10 1.15 -1.86
C MET A 202 15.91 1.13 -0.57
N ILE A 203 15.35 0.61 0.53
CA ILE A 203 16.06 0.48 1.81
C ILE A 203 17.20 -0.52 1.67
N THR A 204 16.97 -1.68 1.07
CA THR A 204 18.02 -2.69 0.87
C THR A 204 19.14 -2.17 -0.02
N LYS A 205 18.82 -1.47 -1.12
CA LYS A 205 19.81 -0.80 -1.96
C LYS A 205 20.59 0.28 -1.20
N PHE A 206 19.91 1.13 -0.42
CA PHE A 206 20.55 2.16 0.39
C PHE A 206 21.52 1.56 1.42
N VAL A 207 21.09 0.50 2.11
CA VAL A 207 21.94 -0.23 3.06
C VAL A 207 23.12 -0.89 2.36
N GLN A 208 22.92 -1.51 1.20
CA GLN A 208 23.99 -2.12 0.40
C GLN A 208 25.02 -1.09 -0.07
N ASP A 209 24.57 0.06 -0.59
CA ASP A 209 25.44 1.15 -1.02
C ASP A 209 26.23 1.74 0.15
N ARG A 210 25.58 1.92 1.32
CA ARG A 210 26.24 2.37 2.55
C ARG A 210 27.24 1.33 3.07
N HIS A 211 26.91 0.04 3.00
CA HIS A 211 27.80 -1.04 3.39
C HIS A 211 29.01 -1.14 2.46
N ARG A 212 28.81 -1.01 1.15
CA ARG A 212 29.90 -0.97 0.15
C ARG A 212 30.86 0.20 0.40
N ALA A 213 30.33 1.38 0.72
CA ALA A 213 31.13 2.54 1.07
C ALA A 213 31.96 2.32 2.35
N ARG A 214 31.38 1.65 3.37
CA ARG A 214 32.07 1.31 4.64
C ARG A 214 33.17 0.26 4.45
N ARG A 215 32.93 -0.81 3.68
CA ARG A 215 33.93 -1.88 3.43
C ARG A 215 35.23 -1.36 2.82
N ASN A 216 35.18 -0.26 2.07
CA ASN A 216 36.34 0.35 1.44
C ASN A 216 37.17 1.25 2.37
N ARG A 217 36.70 1.55 3.58
CA ARG A 217 37.37 2.42 4.56
C ARG A 217 38.08 1.58 5.63
N LEU A 218 39.22 2.06 6.13
CA LEU A 218 39.93 1.46 7.26
C LEU A 218 39.39 2.08 8.57
N ARG A 219 39.01 1.24 9.55
CA ARG A 219 38.59 1.71 10.89
C ARG A 219 39.73 2.50 11.55
N LYS A 220 39.38 3.57 12.29
CA LYS A 220 40.36 4.41 13.02
C LYS A 220 41.24 3.58 13.96
N ASP A 221 40.71 2.51 14.56
CA ASP A 221 41.48 1.66 15.47
C ASP A 221 42.47 0.73 14.75
N GLN A 222 42.10 0.23 13.57
CA GLN A 222 43.00 -0.52 12.70
C GLN A 222 44.11 0.37 12.14
N LEU A 223 43.82 1.64 11.86
CA LEU A 223 44.80 2.63 11.46
C LEU A 223 45.84 2.89 12.56
N LYS A 224 45.43 2.99 13.83
CA LYS A 224 46.33 3.20 14.97
C LYS A 224 47.35 2.07 15.15
N LYS A 225 47.04 0.84 14.70
CA LYS A 225 47.95 -0.31 14.75
C LYS A 225 49.08 -0.23 13.73
N LEU A 226 48.99 0.65 12.73
CA LEU A 226 50.05 0.79 11.72
C LEU A 226 51.28 1.50 12.32
N PRO A 227 52.51 1.03 12.00
CA PRO A 227 53.73 1.63 12.49
C PRO A 227 53.83 3.12 12.18
N VAL A 228 54.24 3.89 13.20
CA VAL A 228 54.56 5.32 13.07
C VAL A 228 56.04 5.51 13.36
N HIS A 229 56.75 6.07 12.39
CA HIS A 229 58.17 6.42 12.47
C HIS A 229 58.32 7.94 12.59
N LYS A 230 59.30 8.42 13.34
CA LYS A 230 59.65 9.84 13.38
C LYS A 230 60.86 10.05 12.49
N PHE A 231 60.67 10.79 11.40
CA PHE A 231 61.71 11.03 10.41
C PHE A 231 62.90 11.76 11.03
N LYS A 232 64.10 11.36 10.62
CA LYS A 232 65.38 12.04 10.86
C LYS A 232 66.14 12.14 9.55
N LYS A 233 66.82 13.26 9.32
CA LYS A 233 67.74 13.45 8.19
C LYS A 233 68.73 12.29 8.10
N GLY A 234 68.64 11.56 6.98
CA GLY A 234 69.42 10.34 6.72
C GLY A 234 68.61 9.04 6.73
N ASP A 235 67.31 9.07 7.00
CA ASP A 235 66.40 7.92 6.81
C ASP A 235 66.22 7.57 5.31
N GLU A 236 65.66 6.40 5.01
CA GLU A 236 65.52 5.87 3.63
C GLU A 236 64.40 6.53 2.78
N TYR A 237 63.59 7.39 3.37
CA TYR A 237 62.43 8.01 2.73
C TYR A 237 62.61 9.51 2.68
N ASP A 238 62.46 10.15 1.52
CA ASP A 238 62.76 11.59 1.38
C ASP A 238 61.53 12.48 1.07
N VAL A 239 60.50 11.95 0.41
CA VAL A 239 59.35 12.75 -0.08
C VAL A 239 58.02 12.03 0.17
N CYS A 240 56.99 12.79 0.57
CA CYS A 240 55.63 12.25 0.67
C CYS A 240 54.91 12.22 -0.67
N ALA A 241 54.50 11.04 -1.14
CA ALA A 241 53.78 10.91 -2.42
C ALA A 241 52.34 11.47 -2.42
N ILE A 242 51.83 12.02 -1.30
CA ILE A 242 50.50 12.64 -1.21
C ILE A 242 50.58 14.17 -1.30
N CYS A 243 51.39 14.83 -0.46
CA CYS A 243 51.57 16.28 -0.50
C CYS A 243 52.72 16.73 -1.42
N LEU A 244 53.59 15.81 -1.84
CA LEU A 244 54.78 16.04 -2.66
C LEU A 244 55.86 16.89 -1.97
N ASP A 245 55.75 17.09 -0.66
CA ASP A 245 56.75 17.78 0.15
C ASP A 245 57.84 16.81 0.63
N GLU A 246 59.07 17.32 0.75
CA GLU A 246 60.19 16.64 1.41
C GLU A 246 59.91 16.47 2.90
N TYR A 247 60.42 15.39 3.51
CA TYR A 247 60.25 15.16 4.94
C TYR A 247 61.16 16.05 5.78
N GLU A 248 60.59 16.64 6.84
CA GLU A 248 61.34 17.47 7.79
C GLU A 248 61.67 16.70 9.07
N ASP A 249 62.80 17.02 9.71
CA ASP A 249 63.23 16.40 10.96
C ASP A 249 62.11 16.43 12.02
N GLY A 250 61.70 15.26 12.50
CA GLY A 250 60.64 15.09 13.49
C GLY A 250 59.25 14.82 12.91
N ASP A 251 59.08 14.83 11.59
CA ASP A 251 57.83 14.47 10.94
C ASP A 251 57.36 13.07 11.33
N LYS A 252 56.06 12.93 11.61
CA LYS A 252 55.44 11.64 11.91
C LYS A 252 55.04 10.97 10.61
N LEU A 253 55.76 9.91 10.25
CA LEU A 253 55.51 9.11 9.07
C LEU A 253 54.76 7.84 9.45
N ARG A 254 53.70 7.52 8.71
CA ARG A 254 53.03 6.22 8.80
C ARG A 254 53.59 5.31 7.71
N ILE A 255 54.08 4.15 8.14
CA ILE A 255 54.63 3.14 7.24
C ILE A 255 53.56 2.07 7.03
N LEU A 256 53.16 1.88 5.77
CA LEU A 256 52.17 0.86 5.39
C LEU A 256 52.86 -0.52 5.28
N PRO A 257 52.12 -1.64 5.32
CA PRO A 257 52.69 -3.00 5.19
C PRO A 257 53.45 -3.23 3.88
N CYS A 258 53.16 -2.43 2.86
CA CYS A 258 53.87 -2.40 1.57
C CYS A 258 55.13 -1.51 1.57
N SER A 259 55.66 -1.21 2.76
CA SER A 259 56.84 -0.36 3.05
C SER A 259 56.83 1.08 2.53
N HIS A 260 55.74 1.56 1.93
CA HIS A 260 55.59 2.98 1.57
C HIS A 260 55.33 3.83 2.82
N ALA A 261 56.07 4.94 2.94
CA ALA A 261 55.94 5.93 4.00
C ALA A 261 55.22 7.19 3.51
N TYR A 262 54.43 7.81 4.38
CA TYR A 262 53.71 9.07 4.15
C TYR A 262 53.59 9.84 5.47
N HIS A 263 53.40 11.16 5.46
CA HIS A 263 52.99 11.86 6.67
C HIS A 263 51.68 11.27 7.22
N CYS A 264 51.59 11.08 8.54
CA CYS A 264 50.34 10.61 9.17
C CYS A 264 49.15 11.51 8.78
N LYS A 265 49.35 12.84 8.78
CA LYS A 265 48.32 13.81 8.40
C LYS A 265 47.83 13.63 6.96
N CYS A 266 48.68 13.14 6.06
CA CYS A 266 48.36 12.97 4.64
C CYS A 266 47.65 11.64 4.36
N VAL A 267 48.15 10.53 4.93
CA VAL A 267 47.62 9.19 4.60
C VAL A 267 46.44 8.75 5.46
N ASP A 268 46.29 9.30 6.67
CA ASP A 268 45.20 8.92 7.58
C ASP A 268 43.81 9.30 7.01
N PRO A 269 43.59 10.53 6.49
CA PRO A 269 42.34 10.86 5.81
C PRO A 269 42.10 10.00 4.57
N TRP A 270 43.16 9.66 3.82
CA TRP A 270 43.06 8.78 2.66
C TRP A 270 42.52 7.39 3.06
N LEU A 271 43.14 6.75 4.04
CA LEU A 271 42.79 5.38 4.47
C LEU A 271 41.43 5.32 5.17
N THR A 272 41.04 6.36 5.90
CA THR A 272 39.79 6.38 6.69
C THR A 272 38.58 6.91 5.92
N LYS A 273 38.77 7.90 5.03
CA LYS A 273 37.67 8.55 4.30
C LYS A 273 37.55 8.10 2.85
N THR A 274 38.63 7.64 2.23
CA THR A 274 38.67 7.35 0.79
C THR A 274 38.75 5.85 0.51
N LYS A 275 39.93 5.24 0.71
CA LYS A 275 40.18 3.83 0.40
C LYS A 275 41.24 3.24 1.32
N LYS A 276 41.04 2.01 1.78
CA LYS A 276 42.00 1.21 2.56
C LYS A 276 43.16 0.62 1.72
N THR A 277 43.60 1.32 0.68
CA THR A 277 44.67 0.87 -0.23
C THR A 277 45.79 1.91 -0.27
N CYS A 278 47.04 1.45 -0.40
CA CYS A 278 48.20 2.32 -0.58
C CYS A 278 48.05 3.23 -1.81
N PRO A 279 48.25 4.55 -1.70
CA PRO A 279 48.19 5.48 -2.85
C PRO A 279 49.10 5.09 -4.02
N VAL A 280 50.29 4.54 -3.72
CA VAL A 280 51.31 4.22 -4.73
C VAL A 280 51.09 2.83 -5.34
N CYS A 281 51.14 1.77 -4.53
CA CYS A 281 51.09 0.40 -5.05
C CYS A 281 49.69 -0.23 -5.08
N LYS A 282 48.66 0.46 -4.57
CA LYS A 282 47.26 -0.01 -4.46
C LYS A 282 47.05 -1.27 -3.62
N GLN A 283 48.09 -1.77 -2.92
CA GLN A 283 47.96 -2.90 -2.01
C GLN A 283 47.01 -2.56 -0.85
N LYS A 284 46.10 -3.48 -0.51
CA LYS A 284 45.19 -3.35 0.63
C LYS A 284 46.00 -3.26 1.92
N VAL A 285 45.67 -2.29 2.76
CA VAL A 285 46.28 -2.12 4.08
C VAL A 285 45.57 -3.03 5.05
N VAL A 286 46.11 -4.24 5.22
CA VAL A 286 45.69 -5.18 6.26
C VAL A 286 46.61 -4.96 7.47
N PRO A 287 46.08 -4.56 8.64
CA PRO A 287 46.88 -4.46 9.84
C PRO A 287 47.44 -5.83 10.21
N SER A 288 48.71 -5.87 10.61
CA SER A 288 49.41 -7.10 10.98
C SER A 288 48.72 -7.79 12.15
N GLN A 289 48.18 -9.00 11.90
CA GLN A 289 47.89 -10.09 12.83
C GLN A 289 47.18 -9.73 14.15
N GLY A 290 45.89 -10.07 14.28
CA GLY A 290 45.28 -10.22 15.60
C GLY A 290 43.77 -10.32 15.66
N ASP A 291 43.04 -9.68 14.76
CA ASP A 291 41.58 -9.68 14.85
C ASP A 291 41.01 -10.71 13.87
N SER A 292 40.54 -11.80 14.46
CA SER A 292 39.69 -12.80 13.85
C SER A 292 38.39 -12.11 13.42
N ASP A 293 38.34 -11.61 12.19
CA ASP A 293 37.15 -10.98 11.64
C ASP A 293 35.98 -11.98 11.70
N SER A 294 35.01 -11.72 12.57
CA SER A 294 33.67 -12.31 12.53
C SER A 294 32.82 -11.68 11.41
N ASP A 295 33.48 -11.21 10.34
CA ASP A 295 32.86 -10.86 9.08
C ASP A 295 32.28 -12.16 8.52
N THR A 296 31.00 -12.39 8.82
CA THR A 296 30.25 -13.53 8.31
C THR A 296 30.43 -13.59 6.79
N ASP A 297 31.20 -14.60 6.43
CA ASP A 297 31.78 -14.88 5.14
C ASP A 297 30.67 -15.11 4.10
N SER A 298 30.47 -14.14 3.20
CA SER A 298 29.69 -14.33 1.98
C SER A 298 30.01 -13.23 0.96
N SER A 299 31.29 -13.06 0.67
CA SER A 299 31.68 -12.48 -0.61
C SER A 299 32.70 -13.40 -1.24
N GLN A 300 32.18 -14.36 -2.03
CA GLN A 300 32.93 -14.84 -3.18
C GLN A 300 33.46 -13.61 -3.90
N GLU A 301 34.77 -13.64 -4.11
CA GLU A 301 35.55 -12.68 -4.85
C GLU A 301 34.85 -12.44 -6.20
N GLU A 302 34.05 -11.38 -6.27
CA GLU A 302 33.66 -10.85 -7.57
C GLU A 302 34.94 -10.28 -8.14
N ASN A 303 35.57 -11.09 -9.00
CA ASN A 303 36.50 -10.65 -10.02
C ASN A 303 36.03 -9.28 -10.49
N GLU A 304 36.77 -8.24 -10.12
CA GLU A 304 36.71 -6.97 -10.82
C GLU A 304 37.09 -7.29 -12.25
N VAL A 305 36.08 -7.60 -13.08
CA VAL A 305 36.20 -7.55 -14.52
C VAL A 305 36.44 -6.08 -14.79
N SER A 306 37.73 -5.74 -14.83
CA SER A 306 38.26 -4.52 -15.40
C SER A 306 37.49 -4.29 -16.70
N GLU A 307 36.58 -3.31 -16.69
CA GLU A 307 36.00 -2.76 -17.90
C GLU A 307 37.15 -2.12 -18.68
N HIS A 308 37.89 -2.96 -19.40
CA HIS A 308 38.77 -2.53 -20.46
C HIS A 308 37.88 -1.96 -21.55
N THR A 309 37.59 -0.66 -21.45
CA THR A 309 37.21 0.13 -22.62
C THR A 309 38.43 0.14 -23.54
N PRO A 310 38.39 -0.49 -24.73
CA PRO A 310 39.56 -0.68 -25.56
C PRO A 310 39.76 0.59 -26.41
N LEU A 311 40.41 1.61 -25.84
CA LEU A 311 40.81 2.79 -26.60
C LEU A 311 42.30 2.72 -26.97
N LEU A 312 42.50 2.45 -28.26
CA LEU A 312 43.57 2.93 -29.12
C LEU A 312 45.00 2.55 -28.68
N ARG A 313 45.47 1.45 -29.26
CA ARG A 313 46.89 1.09 -29.38
C ARG A 313 47.56 2.01 -30.41
N PRO A 314 48.46 2.94 -30.04
CA PRO A 314 49.26 3.65 -31.01
C PRO A 314 50.47 2.78 -31.37
N LEU A 315 50.72 2.65 -32.67
CA LEU A 315 51.88 1.97 -33.22
C LEU A 315 53.19 2.54 -32.66
N ALA A 316 54.14 1.62 -32.44
CA ALA A 316 55.52 1.92 -32.19
C ALA A 316 56.10 2.83 -33.30
N SER A 317 56.59 4.00 -32.89
CA SER A 317 57.56 4.83 -33.61
C SER A 317 58.24 5.68 -32.54
N ALA A 318 59.31 5.17 -31.94
CA ALA A 318 60.68 5.46 -32.35
C ALA A 318 60.95 6.97 -32.44
N SER A 319 61.70 7.45 -31.44
CA SER A 319 62.59 8.62 -31.45
C SER A 319 61.99 9.97 -31.85
N THR A 320 62.04 10.96 -30.96
CA THR A 320 62.97 12.11 -31.05
C THR A 320 62.65 13.22 -30.04
N GLN A 321 63.72 13.70 -29.41
CA GLN A 321 64.04 15.10 -29.10
C GLN A 321 63.20 15.91 -28.08
N SER A 322 63.82 16.02 -26.91
CA SER A 322 63.90 17.20 -26.04
C SER A 322 63.94 18.54 -26.79
N PHE A 323 62.97 19.40 -26.51
CA PHE A 323 62.97 20.88 -26.59
C PHE A 323 61.85 21.33 -25.63
N GLY A 324 61.90 22.37 -24.83
CA GLY A 324 62.76 23.53 -24.69
C GLY A 324 61.98 24.45 -23.75
N ALA A 325 62.67 25.04 -22.78
CA ALA A 325 62.10 25.92 -21.77
C ALA A 325 61.49 27.18 -22.39
N LEU A 326 60.39 27.69 -21.83
CA LEU A 326 60.01 29.10 -21.92
C LEU A 326 59.34 29.54 -20.61
N SER A 327 59.92 30.60 -20.07
CA SER A 327 59.60 31.32 -18.86
C SER A 327 58.69 32.48 -19.25
N GLU A 328 57.57 32.74 -18.55
CA GLU A 328 56.99 34.09 -18.53
C GLU A 328 55.96 34.34 -17.41
N SER A 329 56.19 35.45 -16.70
CA SER A 329 55.25 36.37 -16.01
C SER A 329 54.28 35.81 -14.95
N ARG A 330 54.51 36.04 -13.65
CA ARG A 330 54.17 37.27 -12.88
C ARG A 330 52.71 37.74 -13.02
N SER A 331 51.87 37.36 -12.07
CA SER A 331 50.99 38.30 -11.36
C SER A 331 50.55 37.70 -10.02
N HIS A 332 51.12 38.23 -8.93
CA HIS A 332 50.61 38.04 -7.57
C HIS A 332 49.20 38.62 -7.47
N GLN A 333 48.21 37.80 -7.13
CA GLN A 333 47.00 38.28 -6.47
C GLN A 333 46.79 37.45 -5.21
N ASN A 334 47.06 38.14 -4.10
CA ASN A 334 46.91 37.72 -2.73
C ASN A 334 45.42 37.81 -2.38
N MET A 335 44.74 36.66 -2.25
CA MET A 335 43.43 36.57 -1.61
C MET A 335 43.55 35.49 -0.55
N THR A 336 43.65 35.98 0.69
CA THR A 336 43.65 35.23 1.93
C THR A 336 42.20 34.94 2.32
N GLU A 337 42.04 34.02 3.28
CA GLU A 337 40.83 33.71 4.08
C GLU A 337 39.94 32.53 3.65
N SER A 338 40.30 31.40 4.28
CA SER A 338 39.47 30.55 5.15
C SER A 338 38.24 29.86 4.55
N SER A 339 38.45 28.60 4.17
CA SER A 339 37.42 27.56 4.13
C SER A 339 37.29 26.94 5.53
N ASP A 340 36.21 27.28 6.23
CA ASP A 340 35.77 26.55 7.42
C ASP A 340 35.25 25.17 6.97
N TYR A 341 35.95 24.12 7.41
CA TYR A 341 35.52 22.74 7.21
C TYR A 341 34.69 22.34 8.42
N GLU A 342 33.36 22.26 8.25
CA GLU A 342 32.48 21.73 9.29
C GLU A 342 32.75 20.23 9.51
N GLU A 343 33.10 19.92 10.74
CA GLU A 343 33.42 18.60 11.29
C GLU A 343 32.10 17.88 11.62
N ASP A 344 31.54 17.12 10.68
CA ASP A 344 30.35 16.30 10.94
C ASP A 344 30.78 14.93 11.51
N ASP A 345 31.18 14.94 12.79
CA ASP A 345 31.51 13.74 13.58
C ASP A 345 30.23 13.27 14.32
N ASN A 346 29.39 12.47 13.65
CA ASN A 346 28.34 11.71 14.33
C ASN A 346 28.24 10.27 13.79
N ASP A 347 29.35 9.55 13.83
CA ASP A 347 29.37 8.09 13.73
C ASP A 347 29.19 7.50 15.16
N THR A 348 27.96 7.53 15.68
CA THR A 348 27.61 6.81 16.91
C THR A 348 27.62 5.31 16.60
N ASP A 349 28.67 4.63 17.05
CA ASP A 349 28.84 3.17 17.02
C ASP A 349 27.80 2.57 18.00
N SER A 350 26.74 1.97 17.49
CA SER A 350 25.76 1.22 18.31
C SER A 350 26.38 -0.13 18.67
N SER A 351 27.18 -0.16 19.73
CA SER A 351 27.58 -1.41 20.37
C SER A 351 26.39 -2.01 21.12
N ASP A 352 26.15 -3.28 20.86
CA ASP A 352 25.13 -4.15 21.44
C ASP A 352 25.03 -3.99 22.96
N ALA A 353 23.88 -3.50 23.44
CA ALA A 353 23.54 -3.52 24.86
C ALA A 353 22.48 -4.61 25.08
N GLU A 354 22.98 -5.82 25.37
CA GLU A 354 22.19 -6.90 25.96
C GLU A 354 21.71 -6.44 27.34
N ASN A 355 20.42 -6.22 27.52
CA ASN A 355 19.83 -5.94 28.82
C ASN A 355 18.74 -6.98 29.09
N GLU A 356 19.13 -8.03 29.81
CA GLU A 356 18.22 -9.01 30.42
C GLU A 356 17.41 -8.31 31.52
N ILE A 357 16.08 -8.21 31.34
CA ILE A 357 15.17 -7.73 32.39
C ILE A 357 14.22 -8.89 32.74
N ASN A 358 14.36 -9.35 33.99
CA ASN A 358 13.61 -10.42 34.63
C ASN A 358 12.08 -10.24 34.54
N GLU A 359 11.40 -11.28 34.07
CA GLU A 359 9.94 -11.44 34.16
C GLU A 359 9.53 -11.68 35.62
N HIS A 360 8.82 -10.74 36.23
CA HIS A 360 8.03 -10.98 37.44
C HIS A 360 6.55 -11.03 37.07
N SER A 361 6.02 -12.24 36.84
CA SER A 361 4.58 -12.47 36.70
C SER A 361 3.90 -12.37 38.06
N VAL A 362 3.11 -11.30 38.28
CA VAL A 362 2.29 -11.12 39.48
C VAL A 362 0.97 -11.89 39.29
N VAL A 363 0.80 -12.95 40.09
CA VAL A 363 -0.43 -13.75 40.12
C VAL A 363 -1.47 -13.01 40.96
N VAL A 364 -2.51 -12.49 40.29
CA VAL A 364 -3.66 -11.84 40.95
C VAL A 364 -4.65 -12.92 41.39
N GLN A 365 -4.65 -13.25 42.69
CA GLN A 365 -5.70 -14.07 43.30
C GLN A 365 -6.92 -13.19 43.59
N LEU A 366 -8.01 -13.39 42.82
CA LEU A 366 -9.33 -12.86 43.16
C LEU A 366 -9.91 -13.67 44.34
N GLN A 367 -10.11 -13.01 45.49
CA GLN A 367 -10.96 -13.53 46.56
C GLN A 367 -12.41 -13.03 46.36
N PRO A 368 -13.42 -13.91 46.43
CA PRO A 368 -14.82 -13.52 46.39
C PRO A 368 -15.22 -12.85 47.72
N ASN A 369 -15.65 -11.59 47.65
CA ASN A 369 -16.10 -10.83 48.81
C ASN A 369 -17.62 -10.99 48.97
N GLY A 370 -18.03 -11.31 50.19
CA GLY A 370 -19.32 -11.91 50.53
C GLY A 370 -20.57 -11.04 50.42
N GLU A 371 -21.70 -11.76 50.41
CA GLU A 371 -23.08 -11.29 50.54
C GLU A 371 -23.26 -10.34 51.73
N ARG A 372 -23.90 -9.19 51.46
CA ARG A 372 -24.45 -8.30 52.49
C ARG A 372 -25.97 -8.43 52.49
N ASP A 373 -26.49 -9.18 53.45
CA ASP A 373 -27.89 -9.19 53.83
C ASP A 373 -28.27 -7.83 54.44
N TYR A 374 -29.17 -7.10 53.77
CA TYR A 374 -29.85 -5.96 54.36
C TYR A 374 -31.15 -6.43 55.01
N ASN A 375 -31.12 -6.55 56.34
CA ASN A 375 -32.30 -6.72 57.17
C ASN A 375 -33.18 -5.46 57.11
N ILE A 376 -34.39 -5.61 56.58
CA ILE A 376 -35.45 -4.60 56.63
C ILE A 376 -36.01 -4.57 58.06
N ALA A 377 -35.71 -3.49 58.78
CA ALA A 377 -36.27 -3.22 60.09
C ALA A 377 -37.72 -2.71 59.94
N ASN A 378 -38.66 -3.53 60.39
CA ASN A 378 -40.02 -3.09 60.74
C ASN A 378 -39.96 -2.30 62.05
N THR A 379 -40.36 -1.03 62.03
CA THR A 379 -40.75 -0.29 63.25
C THR A 379 -41.77 0.78 62.91
N VAL A 380 -42.97 0.59 63.49
CA VAL A 380 -44.13 1.49 63.68
C VAL A 380 -45.02 1.76 62.48
#